data_AF-A0A397HMM5-F1
#
_entry.id   AF-A0A397HMM5-F1
#
_cell.length_a   1.000
_cell.length_b   1.000
_cell.length_c   1.000
_cell.angle_alpha   90.00
_cell.angle_beta   90.00
_cell.angle_gamma   90.00
#
_symmetry.space_group_name_H-M   'P 1'
#
loop_
_entity.id
_entity.type
_entity.pdbx_description
1 polymer ?
#
loop_
_entity_poly.entity_id
_entity_poly.type
_entity_poly.pdbx_seq_one_letter_code
_entity_poly.pdbx_strand_id
1 'polypeptide(L)'
;MLQSKKFVPDNHIDFQNAFQNLSACQSITLPHLGQEPKHFAEGYQGRTLLVTEQMIDIWNKLSADSDHSIKHVLSGPMGVGKSYISYFLASKAYAEEWLVLYIADASDLNVESSEKAGTVICKCFLALNKDILTAAELEKIVQFASNCNSQQVVVTVAEEILDFIRSADRKVLLIVDEYGILFEKDPVPLRIHLLSPLMNFNFWGEHYKFACVIFMGTAHASYEREYMKNV
;
A
#
# COMPACT_ATOMS: atom_id res chain seq x y z
N MET A 1 10.72 13.34 11.97
CA MET A 1 9.90 12.65 10.95
C MET A 1 8.54 12.16 11.45
N LEU A 2 8.42 11.70 12.70
CA LEU A 2 7.22 11.03 13.24
C LEU A 2 6.14 11.93 13.89
N GLN A 3 6.33 13.26 13.95
CA GLN A 3 5.35 14.17 14.60
C GLN A 3 4.17 14.60 13.69
N SER A 4 4.19 14.22 12.41
CA SER A 4 3.12 14.54 11.49
C SER A 4 1.91 13.65 11.77
N LYS A 5 0.81 14.25 12.25
CA LYS A 5 -0.48 13.55 12.41
C LYS A 5 -1.16 13.23 11.07
N LYS A 6 -0.60 13.71 9.94
CA LYS A 6 -1.20 13.57 8.60
C LYS A 6 -1.58 12.12 8.28
N PHE A 7 -0.72 11.15 8.63
CA PHE A 7 -0.83 9.75 8.20
C PHE A 7 -1.30 8.80 9.32
N VAL A 8 -1.76 9.34 10.44
CA VAL A 8 -2.13 8.53 11.60
C VAL A 8 -3.55 7.98 11.40
N PRO A 9 -3.76 6.66 11.45
CA PRO A 9 -5.09 6.09 11.40
C PRO A 9 -5.86 6.35 12.71
N ASP A 10 -7.18 6.21 12.63
CA ASP A 10 -8.05 6.06 13.80
C ASP A 10 -7.68 4.78 14.59
N ASN A 11 -8.26 4.58 15.77
CA ASN A 11 -7.86 3.46 16.62
C ASN A 11 -8.17 2.13 15.94
N HIS A 12 -7.24 1.17 16.07
CA HIS A 12 -7.37 -0.17 15.50
C HIS A 12 -8.70 -0.86 15.86
N ILE A 13 -9.22 -0.67 17.07
CA ILE A 13 -10.49 -1.27 17.50
C ILE A 13 -11.69 -0.74 16.69
N ASP A 14 -11.64 0.50 16.21
CA ASP A 14 -12.70 1.07 15.37
C ASP A 14 -12.75 0.35 14.02
N PHE A 15 -11.60 -0.07 13.49
CA PHE A 15 -11.51 -0.89 12.29
C PHE A 15 -12.03 -2.31 12.54
N GLN A 16 -11.61 -2.96 13.64
CA GLN A 16 -12.12 -4.30 14.00
C GLN A 16 -13.65 -4.32 14.11
N ASN A 17 -14.22 -3.28 14.73
CA ASN A 17 -15.67 -3.12 14.84
C ASN A 17 -16.33 -2.90 13.47
N ALA A 18 -15.74 -2.06 12.60
CA ALA A 18 -16.28 -1.76 11.28
C ALA A 18 -16.33 -2.99 10.34
N PHE A 19 -15.42 -3.95 10.53
CA PHE A 19 -15.34 -5.18 9.72
C PHE A 19 -15.95 -6.42 10.41
N GLN A 20 -16.57 -6.28 11.58
CA GLN A 20 -17.19 -7.39 12.29
C GLN A 20 -18.41 -7.93 11.51
N ASN A 21 -18.45 -9.25 11.30
CA ASN A 21 -19.53 -9.94 10.56
C ASN A 21 -19.79 -9.40 9.14
N LEU A 22 -18.73 -8.95 8.47
CA LEU A 22 -18.80 -8.34 7.15
C LEU A 22 -19.45 -9.27 6.11
N SER A 23 -20.45 -8.77 5.39
CA SER A 23 -21.04 -9.44 4.23
C SER A 23 -21.20 -8.50 3.03
N ALA A 24 -21.30 -9.06 1.83
CA ALA A 24 -21.59 -8.28 0.64
C ALA A 24 -22.96 -7.59 0.75
N CYS A 25 -23.12 -6.45 0.09
CA CYS A 25 -24.29 -5.58 0.12
C CYS A 25 -24.54 -4.88 1.47
N GLN A 26 -23.62 -4.97 2.42
CA GLN A 26 -23.67 -4.22 3.67
C GLN A 26 -23.06 -2.82 3.50
N SER A 27 -23.70 -1.80 4.08
CA SER A 27 -23.07 -0.49 4.25
C SER A 27 -22.29 -0.45 5.56
N ILE A 28 -21.00 -0.14 5.47
CA ILE A 28 -20.12 0.05 6.63
C ILE A 28 -19.62 1.48 6.65
N THR A 29 -19.38 2.04 7.84
CA THR A 29 -18.69 3.32 7.96
C THR A 29 -17.23 3.03 8.25
N LEU A 30 -16.34 3.42 7.35
CA LEU A 30 -14.92 3.19 7.52
C LEU A 30 -14.29 4.27 8.40
N PRO A 31 -13.48 3.90 9.41
CA PRO A 31 -12.62 4.85 10.10
C PRO A 31 -11.58 5.44 9.15
N HIS A 32 -10.90 6.50 9.58
CA HIS A 32 -9.85 7.16 8.83
C HIS A 32 -8.54 6.36 8.89
N LEU A 33 -8.00 5.93 7.75
CA LEU A 33 -6.75 5.16 7.68
C LEU A 33 -5.49 6.06 7.66
N GLY A 34 -5.63 7.35 7.93
CA GLY A 34 -4.51 8.30 7.84
C GLY A 34 -4.30 8.87 6.43
N GLN A 35 -4.80 8.20 5.39
CA GLN A 35 -4.85 8.72 4.02
C GLN A 35 -6.18 8.35 3.43
N GLU A 36 -6.69 9.19 2.54
CA GLU A 36 -7.91 8.93 1.80
C GLU A 36 -7.60 9.01 0.31
N PRO A 37 -8.17 8.11 -0.51
CA PRO A 37 -8.07 8.26 -1.94
C PRO A 37 -8.69 9.57 -2.42
N LYS A 38 -8.29 10.01 -3.60
CA LYS A 38 -8.80 11.23 -4.20
C LYS A 38 -10.32 11.19 -4.30
N HIS A 39 -10.99 12.25 -3.83
CA HIS A 39 -12.46 12.36 -3.80
C HIS A 39 -13.17 11.34 -2.90
N PHE A 40 -12.47 10.61 -2.03
CA PHE A 40 -13.11 9.75 -1.05
C PHE A 40 -13.87 10.60 -0.02
N ALA A 41 -15.07 10.15 0.33
CA ALA A 41 -16.00 10.88 1.20
C ALA A 41 -16.44 12.27 0.71
N GLU A 42 -16.07 12.68 -0.51
CA GLU A 42 -16.61 13.88 -1.15
C GLU A 42 -18.05 13.59 -1.63
N GLY A 43 -19.03 14.03 -0.84
CA GLY A 43 -20.45 13.89 -1.17
C GLY A 43 -21.32 13.56 0.05
N TYR A 44 -22.56 13.17 -0.22
CA TYR A 44 -23.57 12.97 0.83
C TYR A 44 -23.34 11.73 1.71
N GLN A 45 -22.58 10.74 1.23
CA GLN A 45 -22.39 9.46 1.93
C GLN A 45 -21.19 9.46 2.88
N GLY A 46 -20.35 10.51 2.89
CA GLY A 46 -19.16 10.57 3.72
C GLY A 46 -18.30 9.31 3.60
N ARG A 47 -17.84 8.74 4.72
CA ARG A 47 -17.03 7.50 4.76
C ARG A 47 -17.86 6.21 4.74
N THR A 48 -19.15 6.30 4.45
CA THR A 48 -19.98 5.10 4.31
C THR A 48 -19.70 4.44 2.97
N LEU A 49 -19.28 3.18 3.02
CA LEU A 49 -18.96 2.34 1.87
C LEU A 49 -19.97 1.20 1.75
N LEU A 50 -20.50 0.98 0.55
CA LEU A 50 -21.22 -0.25 0.23
C LEU A 50 -20.22 -1.36 -0.11
N VAL A 51 -20.18 -2.41 0.72
CA VAL A 51 -19.33 -3.57 0.52
C VAL A 51 -19.85 -4.36 -0.67
N THR A 52 -19.03 -4.54 -1.69
CA THR A 52 -19.41 -5.30 -2.90
C THR A 52 -18.91 -6.75 -2.82
N GLU A 53 -19.53 -7.65 -3.60
CA GLU A 53 -19.02 -9.01 -3.75
C GLU A 53 -17.58 -9.01 -4.26
N GLN A 54 -17.23 -8.11 -5.18
CA GLN A 54 -15.87 -7.98 -5.69
C GLN A 54 -14.86 -7.67 -4.58
N MET A 55 -15.20 -6.79 -3.62
CA MET A 55 -14.33 -6.49 -2.48
C MET A 55 -14.10 -7.72 -1.60
N ILE A 56 -15.15 -8.50 -1.34
CA ILE A 56 -15.09 -9.75 -0.56
C ILE A 56 -14.27 -10.80 -1.31
N ASP A 57 -14.48 -10.96 -2.62
CA ASP A 57 -13.78 -11.95 -3.43
C ASP A 57 -12.28 -11.65 -3.54
N ILE A 58 -11.92 -10.38 -3.74
CA ILE A 58 -10.51 -9.96 -3.76
C ILE A 58 -9.90 -10.20 -2.38
N TRP A 59 -10.59 -9.79 -1.30
CA TRP A 59 -10.11 -10.04 0.06
C TRP A 59 -9.87 -11.53 0.32
N ASN A 60 -10.84 -12.38 0.03
CA ASN A 60 -10.73 -13.82 0.27
C ASN A 60 -9.56 -14.46 -0.47
N LYS A 61 -9.24 -13.96 -1.68
CA LYS A 61 -8.07 -14.40 -2.44
C LYS A 61 -6.76 -13.96 -1.76
N LEU A 62 -6.69 -12.71 -1.29
CA LEU A 62 -5.51 -12.18 -0.60
C LEU A 62 -5.30 -12.85 0.76
N SER A 63 -6.38 -13.08 1.51
CA SER A 63 -6.33 -13.63 2.86
C SER A 63 -6.16 -15.14 2.90
N ALA A 64 -6.40 -15.84 1.79
CA ALA A 64 -6.12 -17.27 1.69
C ALA A 64 -4.64 -17.55 1.94
N ASP A 65 -4.35 -18.65 2.63
CA ASP A 65 -2.97 -19.09 2.80
C ASP A 65 -2.47 -19.60 1.45
N SER A 66 -1.57 -18.82 0.86
CA SER A 66 -0.81 -19.16 -0.33
C SER A 66 0.62 -19.48 0.10
N ASP A 67 1.33 -20.37 -0.59
CA ASP A 67 2.78 -20.53 -0.44
C ASP A 67 3.58 -19.54 -1.32
N HIS A 68 2.85 -18.69 -2.05
CA HIS A 68 3.39 -17.76 -3.03
C HIS A 68 2.92 -16.32 -2.82
N SER A 69 3.73 -15.36 -3.28
CA SER A 69 3.32 -13.95 -3.29
C SER A 69 2.12 -13.72 -4.21
N ILE A 70 1.22 -12.85 -3.77
CA ILE A 70 0.03 -12.48 -4.54
C ILE A 70 0.26 -11.09 -5.14
N LYS A 71 0.25 -11.02 -6.47
CA LYS A 71 0.51 -9.80 -7.25
C LYS A 71 -0.71 -9.50 -8.12
N HIS A 72 -1.34 -8.35 -7.91
CA HIS A 72 -2.51 -7.94 -8.69
C HIS A 72 -2.36 -6.52 -9.24
N VAL A 73 -2.77 -6.33 -10.49
CA VAL A 73 -3.07 -5.01 -11.04
C VAL A 73 -4.58 -4.90 -11.18
N LEU A 74 -5.20 -3.97 -10.46
CA LEU A 74 -6.62 -3.68 -10.63
C LEU A 74 -6.76 -2.51 -11.60
N SER A 75 -7.02 -2.86 -12.85
CA SER A 75 -7.18 -1.92 -13.96
C SER A 75 -8.67 -1.73 -14.28
N GLY A 76 -9.11 -0.50 -14.48
CA GLY A 76 -10.52 -0.21 -14.83
C GLY A 76 -10.71 1.23 -15.33
N PRO A 77 -11.84 1.56 -15.97
CA PRO A 77 -12.16 2.93 -16.35
C PRO A 77 -12.12 3.89 -15.15
N MET A 78 -11.95 5.19 -15.41
CA MET A 78 -12.09 6.19 -14.35
C MET A 78 -13.52 6.18 -13.79
N GLY A 79 -13.66 6.36 -12.48
CA GLY A 79 -14.97 6.44 -11.81
C GLY A 79 -15.61 5.10 -11.41
N VAL A 80 -15.00 3.95 -11.71
CA VAL A 80 -15.58 2.62 -11.36
C VAL A 80 -15.35 2.19 -9.91
N GLY A 81 -14.89 3.08 -9.04
CA GLY A 81 -14.74 2.80 -7.60
C GLY A 81 -13.48 2.01 -7.21
N LYS A 82 -12.46 1.91 -8.06
CA LYS A 82 -11.20 1.22 -7.73
C LYS A 82 -10.58 1.73 -6.42
N SER A 83 -10.55 3.04 -6.24
CA SER A 83 -9.97 3.64 -5.05
C SER A 83 -10.77 3.36 -3.77
N TYR A 84 -12.07 3.06 -3.90
CA TYR A 84 -12.86 2.56 -2.77
C TYR A 84 -12.49 1.10 -2.43
N ILE A 85 -12.17 0.27 -3.44
CA ILE A 85 -11.64 -1.08 -3.24
C ILE A 85 -10.26 -1.02 -2.57
N SER A 86 -9.37 -0.15 -3.03
CA SER A 86 -8.03 0.02 -2.45
C SER A 86 -8.10 0.39 -0.97
N TYR A 87 -8.96 1.36 -0.64
CA TYR A 87 -9.19 1.80 0.73
C TYR A 87 -9.82 0.72 1.61
N PHE A 88 -10.80 -0.02 1.07
CA PHE A 88 -11.41 -1.15 1.75
C PHE A 88 -10.37 -2.23 2.10
N LEU A 89 -9.55 -2.64 1.13
CA LEU A 89 -8.54 -3.68 1.33
C LEU A 89 -7.47 -3.27 2.33
N ALA A 90 -6.98 -2.03 2.23
CA ALA A 90 -6.00 -1.49 3.17
C ALA A 90 -6.57 -1.41 4.60
N SER A 91 -7.81 -0.92 4.73
CA SER A 91 -8.51 -0.82 6.03
C SER A 91 -8.78 -2.19 6.65
N LYS A 92 -9.14 -3.17 5.82
CA LYS A 92 -9.41 -4.54 6.28
C LYS A 92 -8.13 -5.27 6.70
N ALA A 93 -7.05 -5.13 5.93
CA ALA A 93 -5.75 -5.65 6.31
C ALA A 93 -5.24 -5.04 7.62
N TYR A 94 -5.42 -3.73 7.79
CA TYR A 94 -5.11 -3.06 9.04
C TYR A 94 -5.92 -3.64 10.21
N ALA A 95 -7.23 -3.86 10.05
CA ALA A 95 -8.11 -4.46 11.07
C ALA A 95 -7.72 -5.89 11.49
N GLU A 96 -7.10 -6.65 10.58
CA GLU A 96 -6.60 -8.01 10.82
C GLU A 96 -5.13 -8.05 11.26
N GLU A 97 -4.55 -6.91 11.66
CA GLU A 97 -3.17 -6.80 12.15
C GLU A 97 -2.09 -7.17 11.12
N TRP A 98 -2.43 -7.06 9.82
CA TRP A 98 -1.42 -7.18 8.76
C TRP A 98 -0.57 -5.92 8.74
N LEU A 99 0.68 -6.06 8.31
CA LEU A 99 1.49 -4.88 8.01
C LEU A 99 1.04 -4.27 6.68
N VAL A 100 0.82 -2.96 6.66
CA VAL A 100 0.26 -2.26 5.50
C VAL A 100 1.14 -1.11 5.05
N LEU A 101 1.55 -1.10 3.79
CA LEU A 101 2.01 0.09 3.09
C LEU A 101 0.92 0.53 2.12
N TYR A 102 0.16 1.55 2.50
CA TYR A 102 -0.86 2.15 1.65
C TYR A 102 -0.42 3.54 1.18
N ILE A 103 -0.47 3.74 -0.13
CA ILE A 103 -0.21 5.02 -0.81
C ILE A 103 -1.46 5.36 -1.62
N ALA A 104 -2.25 6.30 -1.12
CA ALA A 104 -3.56 6.64 -1.68
C ALA A 104 -3.48 7.45 -2.99
N ASP A 105 -2.34 8.08 -3.26
CA ASP A 105 -2.08 8.81 -4.50
C ASP A 105 -0.60 8.64 -4.88
N ALA A 106 -0.31 7.90 -5.96
CA ALA A 106 1.05 7.67 -6.42
C ALA A 106 1.79 8.97 -6.83
N SER A 107 1.08 10.09 -7.06
CA SER A 107 1.74 11.37 -7.31
C SER A 107 2.58 11.85 -6.13
N ASP A 108 2.28 11.42 -4.90
CA ASP A 108 3.11 11.69 -3.72
C ASP A 108 4.53 11.08 -3.85
N LEU A 109 4.70 10.05 -4.70
CA LEU A 109 5.99 9.46 -5.02
C LEU A 109 6.66 10.11 -6.25
N ASN A 110 5.93 10.88 -7.05
CA ASN A 110 6.47 11.60 -8.20
C ASN A 110 7.15 12.91 -7.77
N VAL A 111 8.26 12.76 -7.05
CA VAL A 111 9.03 13.86 -6.46
C VAL A 111 10.40 13.98 -7.10
N GLU A 112 11.20 14.96 -6.69
CA GLU A 112 12.48 15.27 -7.33
C GLU A 112 13.63 14.31 -6.94
N SER A 113 13.55 13.64 -5.78
CA SER A 113 14.66 12.84 -5.23
C SER A 113 14.21 11.61 -4.45
N SER A 114 15.11 10.62 -4.34
CA SER A 114 14.90 9.42 -3.53
C SER A 114 14.62 9.75 -2.06
N GLU A 115 15.21 10.81 -1.51
CA GLU A 115 15.00 11.22 -0.12
C GLU A 115 13.54 11.66 0.12
N LYS A 116 12.97 12.42 -0.82
CA LYS A 116 11.57 12.84 -0.77
C LYS A 116 10.64 11.63 -0.90
N ALA A 117 10.92 10.72 -1.84
CA ALA A 117 10.12 9.51 -2.04
C ALA A 117 10.20 8.57 -0.82
N GLY A 118 11.41 8.34 -0.31
CA GLY A 118 11.64 7.55 0.89
C GLY A 118 10.99 8.16 2.13
N THR A 119 10.93 9.49 2.21
CA THR A 119 10.19 10.18 3.27
C THR A 119 8.70 9.82 3.24
N VAL A 120 8.09 9.74 2.06
CA VAL A 120 6.69 9.33 1.91
C VAL A 120 6.53 7.89 2.37
N ILE A 121 7.31 6.96 1.81
CA ILE A 121 7.26 5.53 2.17
C ILE A 121 7.40 5.33 3.70
N CYS A 122 8.44 5.91 4.30
CA CYS A 122 8.68 5.80 5.75
C CYS A 122 7.51 6.35 6.56
N LYS A 123 6.96 7.50 6.18
CA LYS A 123 5.84 8.12 6.91
C LYS A 123 4.57 7.28 6.80
N CYS A 124 4.23 6.79 5.60
CA CYS A 124 3.06 5.96 5.38
C CYS A 124 3.17 4.65 6.18
N PHE A 125 4.29 3.94 6.03
CA PHE A 125 4.50 2.65 6.67
C PHE A 125 4.56 2.76 8.19
N LEU A 126 5.38 3.65 8.73
CA LEU A 126 5.55 3.75 10.18
C LEU A 126 4.29 4.29 10.87
N ALA A 127 3.54 5.21 10.24
CA ALA A 127 2.33 5.74 10.85
C ALA A 127 1.21 4.71 10.95
N LEU A 128 1.04 3.88 9.91
CA LEU A 128 0.07 2.78 9.90
C LEU A 128 0.47 1.68 10.87
N ASN A 129 1.73 1.29 10.86
CA ASN A 129 2.15 0.06 11.52
C ASN A 129 2.79 0.27 12.90
N LYS A 130 2.85 1.50 13.43
CA LYS A 130 3.52 1.78 14.73
C LYS A 130 3.05 0.90 15.89
N ASP A 131 1.77 0.53 15.90
CA ASP A 131 1.14 -0.24 16.98
C ASP A 131 1.12 -1.76 16.65
N ILE A 132 1.49 -2.13 15.42
CA ILE A 132 1.49 -3.51 14.89
C ILE A 132 2.92 -4.05 14.77
N LEU A 133 3.90 -3.19 14.51
CA LEU A 133 5.32 -3.55 14.40
C LEU A 133 5.87 -3.95 15.76
N THR A 134 6.54 -5.10 15.79
CA THR A 134 7.34 -5.51 16.94
C THR A 134 8.65 -4.73 16.97
N ALA A 135 9.28 -4.66 18.15
CA ALA A 135 10.58 -4.04 18.32
C ALA A 135 11.66 -4.69 17.41
N ALA A 136 11.61 -6.02 17.24
CA ALA A 136 12.56 -6.75 16.42
C ALA A 136 12.39 -6.47 14.91
N GLU A 137 11.15 -6.33 14.43
CA GLU A 137 10.89 -5.93 13.04
C GLU A 137 11.36 -4.49 12.79
N LEU A 138 11.07 -3.58 13.72
CA LEU A 138 11.54 -2.20 13.62
C LEU A 138 13.09 -2.13 13.63
N GLU A 139 13.74 -2.92 14.49
CA GLU A 139 15.20 -2.99 14.56
C GLU A 139 15.79 -3.46 13.23
N LYS A 140 15.22 -4.50 12.59
CA LYS A 140 15.63 -4.95 11.25
C LYS A 140 15.53 -3.82 10.22
N ILE A 141 14.41 -3.10 10.19
CA ILE A 141 14.17 -2.01 9.24
C ILE A 141 15.18 -0.86 9.40
N VAL A 142 15.60 -0.55 10.63
CA VAL A 142 16.52 0.57 10.89
C VAL A 142 17.97 0.13 11.08
N GLN A 143 18.28 -1.17 10.96
CA GLN A 143 19.60 -1.73 11.27
C GLN A 143 20.72 -1.02 10.49
N PHE A 144 20.49 -0.77 9.20
CA PHE A 144 21.47 -0.15 8.31
C PHE A 144 21.51 1.38 8.40
N ALA A 145 20.50 2.02 8.99
CA ALA A 145 20.43 3.47 9.14
C ALA A 145 21.63 4.04 9.94
N SER A 146 22.13 3.28 10.91
CA SER A 146 23.23 3.70 11.79
C SER A 146 24.57 3.89 11.06
N ASN A 147 24.74 3.23 9.91
CA ASN A 147 25.99 3.21 9.14
C ASN A 147 25.96 4.16 7.93
N CYS A 148 24.83 4.83 7.69
CA CYS A 148 24.63 5.71 6.56
C CYS A 148 24.89 7.17 6.92
N ASN A 149 25.30 7.96 5.93
CA ASN A 149 25.32 9.41 6.05
C ASN A 149 23.90 9.91 6.36
N SER A 150 23.77 10.98 7.16
CA SER A 150 22.47 11.51 7.61
C SER A 150 21.49 11.83 6.47
N GLN A 151 22.01 12.15 5.27
CA GLN A 151 21.21 12.41 4.07
C GLN A 151 20.62 11.12 3.45
N GLN A 152 21.28 9.97 3.61
CA GLN A 152 20.86 8.69 3.01
C GLN A 152 20.01 7.83 3.93
N VAL A 153 20.01 8.09 5.24
CA VAL A 153 19.27 7.31 6.25
C VAL A 153 17.84 7.01 5.81
N VAL A 154 17.12 8.01 5.32
CA VAL A 154 15.71 7.88 4.93
C VAL A 154 15.53 7.00 3.71
N VAL A 155 16.46 7.07 2.75
CA VAL A 155 16.43 6.24 1.54
C VAL A 155 16.69 4.79 1.94
N THR A 156 17.72 4.54 2.73
CA THR A 156 18.05 3.21 3.23
C THR A 156 16.88 2.60 4.01
N VAL A 157 16.28 3.34 4.94
CA VAL A 157 15.11 2.84 5.69
C VAL A 157 13.93 2.54 4.75
N ALA A 158 13.71 3.34 3.71
CA ALA A 158 12.65 3.06 2.74
C ALA A 158 12.95 1.82 1.88
N GLU A 159 14.20 1.59 1.50
CA GLU A 159 14.64 0.36 0.81
C GLU A 159 14.39 -0.86 1.71
N GLU A 160 14.81 -0.78 2.97
CA GLU A 160 14.60 -1.85 3.95
C GLU A 160 13.11 -2.10 4.23
N ILE A 161 12.25 -1.08 4.20
CA ILE A 161 10.79 -1.29 4.28
C ILE A 161 10.28 -2.10 3.10
N LEU A 162 10.71 -1.79 1.87
CA LEU A 162 10.28 -2.53 0.67
C LEU A 162 10.80 -3.97 0.68
N ASP A 163 12.04 -4.18 1.11
CA ASP A 163 12.62 -5.52 1.28
C ASP A 163 11.97 -6.30 2.42
N PHE A 164 11.60 -5.62 3.51
CA PHE A 164 10.88 -6.21 4.63
C PHE A 164 9.46 -6.65 4.20
N ILE A 165 8.72 -5.82 3.47
CA ILE A 165 7.39 -6.18 2.93
C ILE A 165 7.46 -7.48 2.13
N ARG A 166 8.52 -7.64 1.36
CA ARG A 166 8.76 -8.83 0.54
C ARG A 166 9.12 -10.05 1.38
N SER A 167 9.94 -9.91 2.41
CA SER A 167 10.57 -11.03 3.12
C SER A 167 9.95 -11.37 4.49
N ALA A 168 8.92 -10.65 4.92
CA ALA A 168 8.25 -10.86 6.19
C ALA A 168 7.70 -12.29 6.34
N ASP A 169 7.73 -12.78 7.57
CA ASP A 169 7.22 -14.09 7.99
C ASP A 169 5.74 -14.06 8.43
N ARG A 170 5.05 -12.94 8.17
CA ARG A 170 3.62 -12.73 8.38
C ARG A 170 3.02 -11.91 7.26
N LYS A 171 1.68 -11.89 7.16
CA LYS A 171 0.93 -11.23 6.08
C LYS A 171 1.25 -9.72 6.01
N VAL A 172 1.64 -9.28 4.82
CA VAL A 172 1.94 -7.87 4.50
C VAL A 172 1.23 -7.48 3.21
N LEU A 173 0.65 -6.28 3.20
CA LEU A 173 -0.07 -5.73 2.07
C LEU A 173 0.54 -4.39 1.62
N LEU A 174 0.99 -4.34 0.38
CA LEU A 174 1.36 -3.12 -0.33
C LEU A 174 0.25 -2.75 -1.31
N ILE A 175 -0.27 -1.52 -1.18
CA ILE A 175 -1.22 -0.95 -2.14
C ILE A 175 -0.72 0.41 -2.60
N VAL A 176 -0.63 0.59 -3.91
CA VAL A 176 -0.38 1.90 -4.54
C VAL A 176 -1.56 2.22 -5.45
N ASP A 177 -2.29 3.27 -5.08
CA ASP A 177 -3.43 3.79 -5.86
C ASP A 177 -2.97 4.88 -6.84
N GLU A 178 -3.75 5.11 -7.89
CA GLU A 178 -3.39 6.01 -9.01
C GLU A 178 -2.01 5.68 -9.62
N TYR A 179 -1.66 4.40 -9.65
CA TYR A 179 -0.34 3.87 -9.99
C TYR A 179 0.18 4.34 -11.35
N GLY A 180 -0.71 4.57 -12.31
CA GLY A 180 -0.36 4.99 -13.67
C GLY A 180 0.35 6.35 -13.74
N ILE A 181 0.17 7.22 -12.74
CA ILE A 181 0.84 8.53 -12.66
C ILE A 181 2.37 8.39 -12.70
N LEU A 182 2.90 7.27 -12.21
CA LEU A 182 4.34 7.01 -12.19
C LEU A 182 4.94 6.77 -13.60
N PHE A 183 4.12 6.66 -14.65
CA PHE A 183 4.56 6.23 -15.99
C PHE A 183 4.16 7.15 -17.14
N GLU A 184 3.53 8.31 -16.90
CA GLU A 184 2.93 9.11 -17.97
C GLU A 184 3.91 9.74 -18.98
N LYS A 185 5.09 10.21 -18.53
CA LYS A 185 6.07 10.89 -19.41
C LYS A 185 7.48 10.37 -19.21
N ASP A 186 7.99 10.55 -17.99
CA ASP A 186 9.30 10.09 -17.55
C ASP A 186 9.06 9.12 -16.40
N PRO A 187 9.17 7.79 -16.63
CA PRO A 187 8.85 6.80 -15.62
C PRO A 187 9.62 7.06 -14.32
N VAL A 188 8.89 7.39 -13.26
CA VAL A 188 9.47 7.75 -11.96
C VAL A 188 10.38 6.64 -11.43
N PRO A 189 10.06 5.34 -11.55
CA PRO A 189 10.97 4.26 -11.12
C PRO A 189 12.31 4.20 -11.85
N LEU A 190 12.43 4.77 -13.06
CA LEU A 190 13.71 4.88 -13.77
C LEU A 190 14.56 6.04 -13.24
N ARG A 191 13.91 7.14 -12.87
CA ARG A 191 14.56 8.34 -12.31
C ARG A 191 14.90 8.19 -10.82
N ILE A 192 14.10 7.46 -10.06
CA ILE A 192 14.23 7.24 -8.62
C ILE A 192 14.40 5.74 -8.37
N HIS A 193 15.65 5.29 -8.23
CA HIS A 193 15.97 3.86 -8.08
C HIS A 193 15.31 3.18 -6.88
N LEU A 194 15.06 3.92 -5.79
CA LEU A 194 14.29 3.46 -4.63
C LEU A 194 12.91 2.91 -5.03
N LEU A 195 12.31 3.43 -6.10
CA LEU A 195 10.98 3.03 -6.58
C LEU A 195 11.04 1.95 -7.66
N SER A 196 12.22 1.46 -8.01
CA SER A 196 12.37 0.35 -8.95
C SER A 196 11.57 -0.91 -8.60
N PRO A 197 11.33 -1.27 -7.31
CA PRO A 197 10.44 -2.39 -6.94
C PRO A 197 9.01 -2.23 -7.45
N LEU A 198 8.52 -1.00 -7.59
CA LEU A 198 7.17 -0.75 -8.08
C LEU A 198 7.04 -1.13 -9.55
N MET A 199 8.08 -0.89 -10.36
CA MET A 199 8.08 -1.20 -11.79
C MET A 199 8.27 -2.69 -12.10
N ASN A 200 8.85 -3.48 -11.19
CA ASN A 200 9.29 -4.85 -11.46
C ASN A 200 8.50 -5.89 -10.65
N PHE A 201 7.56 -6.61 -11.29
CA PHE A 201 6.82 -7.69 -10.61
C PHE A 201 7.68 -8.85 -10.13
N ASN A 202 8.83 -9.09 -10.76
CA ASN A 202 9.76 -10.14 -10.35
C ASN A 202 10.49 -9.76 -9.06
N PHE A 203 10.58 -8.47 -8.71
CA PHE A 203 11.10 -8.04 -7.40
C PHE A 203 10.31 -8.69 -6.26
N TRP A 204 8.99 -8.80 -6.43
CA TRP A 204 8.07 -9.35 -5.44
C TRP A 204 7.99 -10.88 -5.43
N GLY A 205 8.77 -11.57 -6.28
CA GLY A 205 9.09 -13.02 -6.31
C GLY A 205 8.02 -14.04 -5.91
N GLU A 206 7.80 -15.10 -6.68
CA GLU A 206 6.74 -16.08 -6.36
C GLU A 206 6.96 -16.84 -5.05
N HIS A 207 8.17 -16.92 -4.52
CA HIS A 207 8.47 -17.65 -3.27
C HIS A 207 8.16 -16.86 -1.98
N TYR A 208 7.75 -15.60 -2.08
CA TYR A 208 7.46 -14.76 -0.91
C TYR A 208 6.03 -14.95 -0.42
N LYS A 209 5.84 -16.02 0.36
CA LYS A 209 4.57 -16.53 0.89
C LYS A 209 3.54 -15.47 1.32
N PHE A 210 3.98 -14.47 2.06
CA PHE A 210 3.09 -13.55 2.77
C PHE A 210 2.95 -12.17 2.12
N ALA A 211 3.68 -11.91 1.05
CA ALA A 211 3.68 -10.62 0.36
C ALA A 211 2.47 -10.52 -0.58
N CYS A 212 1.59 -9.56 -0.30
CA CYS A 212 0.49 -9.17 -1.18
C CYS A 212 0.75 -7.78 -1.76
N VAL A 213 0.72 -7.63 -3.08
CA VAL A 213 1.01 -6.38 -3.77
C VAL A 213 -0.11 -6.06 -4.75
N ILE A 214 -0.71 -4.88 -4.61
CA ILE A 214 -1.80 -4.41 -5.46
C ILE A 214 -1.47 -3.04 -6.03
N PHE A 215 -1.50 -2.93 -7.36
CA PHE A 215 -1.38 -1.66 -8.06
C PHE A 215 -2.73 -1.29 -8.71
N MET A 216 -3.23 -0.09 -8.44
CA MET A 216 -4.51 0.37 -8.99
C MET A 216 -4.24 1.33 -10.15
N GLY A 217 -4.71 0.98 -11.34
CA GLY A 217 -4.39 1.70 -12.57
C GLY A 217 -5.59 1.97 -13.46
N THR A 218 -5.39 2.82 -14.46
CA THR A 218 -6.39 3.01 -15.52
C THR A 218 -6.28 1.87 -16.52
N ALA A 219 -7.42 1.29 -16.90
CA ALA A 219 -7.48 0.19 -17.87
C ALA A 219 -6.77 0.54 -19.19
N HIS A 220 -6.08 -0.46 -19.75
CA HIS A 220 -5.41 -0.40 -21.04
C HIS A 220 -4.28 0.64 -21.15
N ALA A 221 -3.71 1.04 -20.01
CA ALA A 221 -2.56 1.92 -20.03
C ALA A 221 -1.36 1.23 -20.69
N SER A 222 -0.62 1.98 -21.52
CA SER A 222 0.55 1.47 -22.25
C SER A 222 1.62 0.90 -21.31
N TYR A 223 1.76 1.49 -20.12
CA TYR A 223 2.77 1.08 -19.13
C TYR A 223 2.56 -0.34 -18.61
N GLU A 224 1.31 -0.82 -18.51
CA GLU A 224 1.01 -2.18 -18.02
C GLU A 224 1.62 -3.22 -18.98
N ARG A 225 1.56 -2.96 -20.29
CA ARG A 225 2.14 -3.87 -21.30
C ARG A 225 3.66 -3.74 -21.41
N GLU A 226 4.18 -2.54 -21.19
CA GLU A 226 5.59 -2.23 -21.43
C GLU A 226 6.47 -2.65 -20.24
N TYR A 227 6.04 -2.33 -19.02
CA TYR A 227 6.83 -2.48 -17.80
C TYR A 227 6.34 -3.60 -16.89
N MET A 228 5.06 -3.98 -16.95
CA MET A 228 4.46 -4.94 -16.02
C MET A 228 4.34 -6.34 -16.61
N LYS A 229 5.48 -6.91 -17.03
CA LYS A 229 5.56 -8.31 -17.48
C LYS A 229 6.10 -9.18 -16.35
N ASN A 230 5.37 -10.24 -16.01
CA ASN A 230 6.00 -11.38 -15.35
C ASN A 230 6.89 -12.06 -16.41
N VAL A 231 8.20 -12.07 -16.18
CA VAL A 231 9.17 -12.85 -16.99
C VAL A 231 9.48 -14.13 -16.25
#